data_AF-A0A7R9MRL8-F1
#
_entry.id   AF-A0A7R9MRL8-F1
#
_cell.length_a   1.000
_cell.length_b   1.000
_cell.length_c   1.000
_cell.angle_alpha   90.00
_cell.angle_beta   90.00
_cell.angle_gamma   90.00
#
_symmetry.space_group_name_H-M   'P 1'
#
loop_
_entity.id
_entity.type
_entity.pdbx_description
1 polymer ?
#
loop_
_entity_poly.entity_id
_entity_poly.type
_entity_poly.pdbx_seq_one_letter_code
_entity_poly.pdbx_strand_id
1 'polypeptide(L)'
;DGQQAQALAIEPQVPIHVDNDKHNVIEDTVREEGDERPNKRPKMNKKSQILREKKEELERAAVIPAPKDASSYGEMGKPVVLTNISTDIQRKIDKGWESNAFNQYISDLISLERKLPDVRDPQYVYIC
;
A
#
# COMPACT_ATOMS: atom_id res chain seq x y z
N ASP A 1 -7.64 -50.38 35.06
CA ASP A 1 -6.82 -49.39 34.33
C ASP A 1 -7.62 -48.77 33.21
N GLY A 2 -8.34 -47.69 33.55
CA GLY A 2 -9.22 -46.97 32.61
C GLY A 2 -8.41 -45.94 31.82
N GLN A 3 -8.46 -46.02 30.49
CA GLN A 3 -7.94 -44.97 29.62
C GLN A 3 -9.11 -44.06 29.23
N GLN A 4 -9.11 -42.84 29.77
CA GLN A 4 -10.00 -41.77 29.34
C GLN A 4 -9.46 -41.20 28.03
N ALA A 5 -10.15 -41.45 26.92
CA ALA A 5 -9.91 -40.76 25.67
C ALA A 5 -10.40 -39.30 25.81
N GLN A 6 -9.50 -38.34 25.67
CA GLN A 6 -9.82 -36.92 25.62
C GLN A 6 -10.39 -36.62 24.23
N ALA A 7 -11.69 -36.30 24.17
CA ALA A 7 -12.33 -35.83 22.95
C ALA A 7 -11.79 -34.44 22.61
N LEU A 8 -11.05 -34.31 21.52
CA LEU A 8 -10.75 -33.03 20.89
C LEU A 8 -12.06 -32.43 20.37
N ALA A 9 -12.52 -31.35 21.01
CA ALA A 9 -13.63 -30.55 20.52
C ALA A 9 -13.25 -29.95 19.16
N ILE A 10 -13.97 -30.37 18.12
CA ILE A 10 -13.91 -29.77 16.79
C ILE A 10 -14.62 -28.43 16.90
N GLU A 11 -13.90 -27.34 16.70
CA GLU A 11 -14.50 -26.00 16.66
C GLU A 11 -15.47 -25.88 15.47
N PRO A 12 -16.65 -25.25 15.65
CA PRO A 12 -17.62 -25.11 14.58
C PRO A 12 -17.09 -24.14 13.51
N GLN A 13 -16.91 -24.66 12.30
CA GLN A 13 -16.59 -23.86 11.11
C GLN A 13 -17.73 -22.88 10.83
N VAL A 14 -17.42 -21.58 10.82
CA VAL A 14 -18.38 -20.50 10.54
C VAL A 14 -18.64 -20.42 9.03
N PRO A 15 -19.89 -20.30 8.56
CA PRO A 15 -20.17 -20.22 7.12
C PRO A 15 -19.63 -18.92 6.50
N ILE A 16 -18.74 -19.05 5.53
CA ILE A 16 -18.25 -17.96 4.68
C ILE A 16 -19.34 -17.55 3.69
N HIS A 17 -19.95 -16.38 3.90
CA HIS A 17 -20.81 -15.72 2.92
C HIS A 17 -19.94 -14.79 2.07
N VAL A 18 -19.84 -15.06 0.76
CA VAL A 18 -19.06 -14.27 -0.19
C VAL A 18 -20.03 -13.41 -1.00
N ASP A 19 -20.14 -12.13 -0.62
CA ASP A 19 -20.85 -11.13 -1.42
C ASP A 19 -19.93 -10.59 -2.52
N ASN A 20 -20.25 -10.91 -3.77
CA ASN A 20 -19.55 -10.43 -4.96
C ASN A 20 -20.07 -9.04 -5.37
N ASP A 21 -19.38 -7.97 -4.98
CA ASP A 21 -19.70 -6.61 -5.41
C ASP A 21 -18.85 -6.15 -6.62
N LYS A 22 -19.52 -6.19 -7.78
CA LYS A 22 -19.59 -5.13 -8.82
C LYS A 22 -18.26 -4.45 -9.23
N HIS A 23 -17.69 -4.96 -10.32
CA HIS A 23 -16.70 -4.25 -11.14
C HIS A 23 -17.29 -2.94 -11.72
N ASN A 24 -16.70 -1.80 -11.37
CA ASN A 24 -16.97 -0.51 -12.01
C ASN A 24 -16.05 -0.36 -13.23
N VAL A 25 -16.63 -0.52 -14.42
CA VAL A 25 -15.98 -0.28 -15.72
C VAL A 25 -15.94 1.23 -15.95
N ILE A 26 -14.74 1.82 -16.01
CA ILE A 26 -14.56 3.19 -16.48
C ILE A 26 -14.38 3.11 -18.00
N GLU A 27 -15.29 3.75 -18.75
CA GLU A 27 -15.28 3.82 -20.21
C GLU A 27 -14.15 4.72 -20.71
N ASP A 28 -13.19 4.15 -21.43
CA ASP A 28 -12.18 4.88 -22.20
C ASP A 28 -12.83 5.45 -23.48
N THR A 29 -13.11 6.75 -23.47
CA THR A 29 -13.47 7.49 -24.68
C THR A 29 -12.22 8.12 -25.29
N VAL A 30 -11.62 7.40 -26.25
CA VAL A 30 -10.58 7.93 -27.14
C VAL A 30 -11.23 8.93 -28.10
N ARG A 31 -10.73 10.17 -28.13
CA ARG A 31 -11.02 11.12 -29.20
C ARG A 31 -9.70 11.62 -29.80
N GLU A 32 -9.29 10.95 -30.87
CA GLU A 32 -8.23 11.34 -31.78
C GLU A 32 -8.74 12.47 -32.69
N GLU A 33 -8.21 13.67 -32.57
CA GLU A 33 -8.19 14.63 -33.68
C GLU A 33 -6.80 15.27 -33.78
N GLY A 34 -6.12 14.96 -34.88
CA GLY A 34 -4.80 15.45 -35.21
C GLY A 34 -4.82 16.86 -35.80
N ASP A 35 -3.77 17.62 -35.50
CA ASP A 35 -3.36 18.81 -36.23
C ASP A 35 -1.81 18.84 -36.25
N GLU A 36 -1.19 18.29 -37.29
CA GLU A 36 0.24 18.47 -37.54
C GLU A 36 0.51 19.94 -37.92
N ARG A 37 0.90 20.75 -36.94
CA ARG A 37 1.47 22.09 -37.21
C ARG A 37 2.98 21.98 -37.35
N PRO A 38 3.60 22.57 -38.39
CA PRO A 38 5.05 22.53 -38.56
C PRO A 38 5.72 23.26 -37.39
N ASN A 39 6.39 22.47 -36.54
CA ASN A 39 7.11 22.92 -35.36
C ASN A 39 8.42 23.65 -35.74
N LYS A 40 8.33 24.81 -36.38
CA LYS A 40 9.45 25.75 -36.42
C LYS A 40 9.53 26.41 -35.04
N ARG A 41 10.23 25.75 -34.11
CA ARG A 41 10.57 26.37 -32.82
C ARG A 41 11.32 27.67 -33.13
N PRO A 42 10.81 28.85 -32.73
CA PRO A 42 11.59 30.07 -32.85
C PRO A 42 12.90 29.86 -32.10
N LYS A 43 14.04 30.19 -32.74
CA LYS A 43 15.36 30.09 -32.11
C LYS A 43 15.38 31.08 -30.95
N MET A 44 15.08 30.57 -29.75
CA MET A 44 15.11 31.35 -28.52
C MET A 44 16.54 31.81 -28.26
N ASN A 45 16.68 33.06 -27.86
CA ASN A 45 17.96 33.64 -27.45
C ASN A 45 18.50 32.83 -26.26
N LYS A 46 19.82 32.59 -26.21
CA LYS A 46 20.48 31.79 -25.14
C LYS A 46 20.04 32.20 -23.72
N LYS A 47 19.77 33.49 -23.50
CA LYS A 47 19.27 34.01 -22.21
C LYS A 47 17.89 33.46 -21.80
N SER A 48 16.97 33.24 -22.74
CA SER A 48 15.63 32.72 -22.42
C SER A 48 15.62 31.21 -22.22
N GLN A 49 16.55 30.46 -22.84
CA GLN A 49 16.78 29.05 -22.51
C GLN A 49 17.25 28.89 -21.07
N ILE A 50 18.26 29.67 -20.67
CA ILE A 50 18.80 29.66 -19.30
C ILE A 50 17.73 30.01 -18.26
N LEU A 51 16.85 30.99 -18.55
CA LEU A 51 15.77 31.35 -17.63
C LEU A 51 14.75 30.22 -17.45
N ARG A 52 14.45 29.48 -18.51
CA ARG A 52 13.50 28.37 -18.47
C ARG A 52 14.07 27.17 -17.73
N GLU A 53 15.32 26.81 -18.01
CA GLU A 53 16.02 25.74 -17.29
C GLU A 53 16.11 26.04 -15.79
N LYS A 54 16.47 27.27 -15.43
CA LYS A 54 16.51 27.72 -14.03
C LYS A 54 15.13 27.72 -13.36
N LYS A 55 14.06 28.00 -14.12
CA LYS A 55 12.69 27.92 -13.62
C LYS A 55 12.25 26.47 -13.40
N GLU A 56 12.55 25.57 -14.33
CA GLU A 56 12.25 24.14 -14.22
C GLU A 56 13.05 23.49 -13.07
N GLU A 57 14.29 23.91 -12.84
CA GLU A 57 15.11 23.48 -11.71
C GLU A 57 14.55 23.97 -10.37
N LEU A 58 14.11 25.23 -10.31
CA LEU A 58 13.45 25.80 -9.12
C LEU A 58 12.11 25.10 -8.83
N GLU A 59 11.33 24.77 -9.87
CA GLU A 59 10.07 24.03 -9.74
C GLU A 59 10.30 22.60 -9.24
N ARG A 60 11.34 21.90 -9.73
CA ARG A 60 11.74 20.59 -9.18
C ARG A 60 12.23 20.68 -7.73
N ALA A 61 12.95 21.75 -7.38
CA ALA A 61 13.40 21.99 -6.01
C ALA A 61 12.26 22.45 -5.07
N ALA A 62 11.16 22.96 -5.63
CA ALA A 62 9.97 23.37 -4.87
C ALA A 62 9.01 22.21 -4.57
N VAL A 63 9.25 21.02 -5.14
CA VAL A 63 8.53 19.81 -4.74
C VAL A 63 9.08 19.37 -3.38
N ILE A 64 8.35 19.73 -2.33
CA ILE A 64 8.60 19.23 -0.98
C ILE A 64 8.50 17.70 -1.04
N PRO A 65 9.56 16.94 -0.74
CA PRO A 65 9.48 15.49 -0.70
C PRO A 65 8.45 15.10 0.36
N ALA A 66 7.62 14.11 0.05
CA ALA A 66 6.68 13.56 1.02
C ALA A 66 7.45 13.20 2.31
N PRO A 67 6.93 13.57 3.50
CA PRO A 67 7.54 13.20 4.76
C PRO A 67 7.74 11.68 4.78
N LYS A 68 9.00 11.25 4.78
CA LYS A 68 9.34 9.84 4.96
C LYS A 68 9.27 9.57 6.46
N ASP A 69 8.07 9.40 6.98
CA ASP A 69 7.89 9.02 8.37
C ASP A 69 8.45 7.62 8.54
N ALA A 70 9.70 7.54 9.02
CA ALA A 70 10.42 6.29 9.31
C ALA A 70 9.79 5.46 10.44
N SER A 71 8.61 5.85 10.90
CA SER A 71 7.86 5.24 11.99
C SER A 71 6.42 4.90 11.57
N SER A 72 6.25 4.47 10.32
CA SER A 72 5.01 3.83 9.88
C SER A 72 4.84 2.48 10.62
N TYR A 73 3.59 2.15 10.96
CA TYR A 73 3.27 0.92 11.68
C TYR A 73 3.69 -0.30 10.84
N GLY A 74 4.40 -1.25 11.46
CA GLY A 74 4.78 -2.51 10.79
C GLY A 74 5.95 -2.41 9.79
N GLU A 75 6.65 -1.27 9.73
CA GLU A 75 7.83 -1.11 8.88
C GLU A 75 8.94 -2.09 9.25
N MET A 76 9.66 -2.58 8.22
CA MET A 76 10.69 -3.61 8.33
C MET A 76 10.18 -4.91 9.00
N GLY A 77 8.87 -5.15 8.97
CA GLY A 77 8.25 -6.33 9.58
C GLY A 77 8.21 -6.31 11.11
N LYS A 78 8.40 -5.15 11.74
CA LYS A 78 8.29 -5.04 13.20
C LYS A 78 6.84 -5.30 13.66
N PRO A 79 6.64 -5.96 14.80
CA PRO A 79 5.30 -6.19 15.33
C PRO A 79 4.65 -4.86 15.75
N VAL A 80 3.35 -4.74 15.51
CA VAL A 80 2.53 -3.61 15.99
C VAL A 80 1.80 -4.07 17.25
N VAL A 81 2.17 -3.50 18.40
CA VAL A 81 1.58 -3.83 19.71
C VAL A 81 0.69 -2.68 20.14
N LEU A 82 -0.57 -2.99 20.43
CA LEU A 82 -1.55 -2.02 20.91
C LEU A 82 -1.51 -1.97 22.45
N THR A 83 -1.26 -0.79 23.02
CA THR A 83 -1.32 -0.55 24.47
C THR A 83 -2.40 0.48 24.76
N ASN A 84 -3.18 0.29 25.84
CA ASN A 84 -4.25 1.22 26.27
C ASN A 84 -5.33 1.45 25.21
N ILE A 85 -5.98 0.37 24.78
CA ILE A 85 -7.05 0.40 23.78
C ILE A 85 -8.37 0.94 24.35
N SER A 86 -9.04 1.78 23.57
CA SER A 86 -10.42 2.21 23.84
C SER A 86 -11.43 1.12 23.47
N THR A 87 -12.61 1.16 24.08
CA THR A 87 -13.69 0.20 23.83
C THR A 87 -14.15 0.18 22.37
N ASP A 88 -14.07 1.31 21.65
CA ASP A 88 -14.39 1.37 20.22
C ASP A 88 -13.37 0.60 19.37
N ILE A 89 -12.08 0.69 19.74
CA ILE A 89 -11.01 -0.02 19.04
C ILE A 89 -11.12 -1.53 19.29
N GLN A 90 -11.42 -1.94 20.54
CA GLN A 90 -11.64 -3.35 20.86
C GLN A 90 -12.74 -3.96 19.97
N ARG A 91 -13.87 -3.27 19.79
CA ARG A 91 -14.95 -3.75 18.92
C ARG A 91 -14.50 -3.95 17.47
N LYS A 92 -13.63 -3.07 16.94
CA LYS A 92 -13.08 -3.21 15.59
C LYS A 92 -12.14 -4.41 15.47
N ILE A 93 -11.35 -4.65 16.51
CA ILE A 93 -10.49 -5.82 16.61
C ILE A 93 -11.36 -7.08 16.61
N ASP A 94 -12.36 -7.17 17.48
CA ASP A 94 -13.25 -8.33 17.60
C ASP A 94 -13.98 -8.61 16.28
N LYS A 95 -14.51 -7.57 15.63
CA LYS A 95 -15.15 -7.69 14.31
C LYS A 95 -14.19 -8.23 13.25
N GLY A 96 -12.94 -7.74 13.24
CA GLY A 96 -11.93 -8.22 12.30
C GLY A 96 -11.57 -9.69 12.51
N TRP A 97 -11.52 -10.13 13.77
CA TRP A 97 -11.31 -11.54 14.11
C TRP A 97 -12.47 -12.42 13.67
N GLU A 98 -13.72 -11.98 13.89
CA GLU A 98 -14.91 -12.72 13.47
C GLU A 98 -15.01 -12.86 11.95
N SER A 99 -14.68 -11.81 11.18
CA SER A 99 -14.82 -11.84 9.71
C SER A 99 -13.63 -12.47 8.99
N ASN A 100 -12.41 -12.23 9.47
CA ASN A 100 -11.18 -12.54 8.72
C ASN A 100 -10.28 -13.56 9.42
N ALA A 101 -10.56 -13.95 10.66
CA ALA A 101 -9.69 -14.79 11.51
C ALA A 101 -8.27 -14.23 11.72
N PHE A 102 -8.09 -12.92 11.54
CA PHE A 102 -6.89 -12.18 11.90
C PHE A 102 -7.22 -10.74 12.29
N ASN A 103 -6.25 -10.02 12.85
CA ASN A 103 -6.47 -8.65 13.29
C ASN A 103 -6.50 -7.67 12.10
N GLN A 104 -7.69 -7.48 11.53
CA GLN A 104 -7.90 -6.53 10.43
C GLN A 104 -7.56 -5.10 10.82
N TYR A 105 -7.91 -4.69 12.05
CA TYR A 105 -7.64 -3.33 12.52
C TYR A 105 -6.14 -2.99 12.48
N ILE A 106 -5.27 -3.94 12.85
CA ILE A 106 -3.82 -3.74 12.71
C ILE A 106 -3.40 -3.71 11.23
N SER A 107 -3.98 -4.56 10.39
CA SER A 107 -3.70 -4.56 8.95
C SER A 107 -4.01 -3.21 8.30
N ASP A 108 -5.12 -2.58 8.70
CA ASP A 108 -5.54 -1.26 8.18
C ASP A 108 -4.62 -0.12 8.63
N LEU A 109 -3.92 -0.28 9.75
CA LEU A 109 -2.92 0.69 10.23
C LEU A 109 -1.59 0.58 9.49
N ILE A 110 -1.31 -0.59 8.91
CA ILE A 110 -0.05 -0.87 8.24
C ILE A 110 -0.12 -0.36 6.80
N SER A 111 0.96 0.31 6.35
CA SER A 111 1.05 0.79 4.97
C SER A 111 1.03 -0.38 3.97
N LEU A 112 0.34 -0.17 2.84
CA LEU A 112 0.33 -1.11 1.72
C LEU A 112 1.73 -1.27 1.09
N GLU A 113 2.55 -0.23 1.14
CA GLU A 113 3.91 -0.21 0.55
C GLU A 113 5.02 -0.40 1.61
N ARG A 114 4.71 -1.07 2.73
CA ARG A 114 5.70 -1.28 3.81
C ARG A 114 6.92 -2.03 3.30
N LYS A 115 8.10 -1.65 3.79
CA LYS A 115 9.33 -2.35 3.43
C LYS A 115 9.56 -3.55 4.35
N LEU A 116 10.13 -4.61 3.78
CA LEU A 116 10.54 -5.80 4.52
C LEU A 116 12.05 -6.01 4.41
N PRO A 117 12.70 -6.53 5.46
CA PRO A 117 14.08 -6.99 5.36
C PRO A 117 14.16 -8.19 4.41
N ASP A 118 15.23 -8.23 3.63
CA ASP A 118 15.52 -9.41 2.81
C ASP A 118 15.98 -10.55 3.71
N VAL A 119 15.19 -11.62 3.75
CA VAL A 119 15.48 -12.84 4.53
C VAL A 119 15.99 -13.99 3.66
N ARG A 120 16.22 -13.74 2.36
CA ARG A 120 16.71 -14.76 1.43
C ARG A 120 18.15 -15.14 1.79
N ASP A 121 18.48 -16.42 1.55
CA ASP A 121 19.85 -16.90 1.69
C ASP A 121 20.78 -16.16 0.71
N PRO A 122 21.95 -15.66 1.15
CA PRO A 122 22.92 -14.96 0.32
C PRO A 122 23.27 -15.66 -1.00
N GLN A 123 23.26 -17.00 -1.03
CA GLN A 123 23.59 -17.78 -2.22
C GLN A 123 22.61 -17.54 -3.37
N TYR A 124 21.38 -17.13 -3.08
CA TYR A 124 20.33 -16.87 -4.08
C TYR A 124 20.10 -15.37 -4.37
N VAL A 125 20.87 -14.48 -3.74
CA VAL A 125 20.71 -13.02 -3.92
C VAL A 125 21.23 -12.54 -5.30
N TYR A 126 22.14 -13.30 -5.93
CA TYR A 126 22.84 -12.90 -7.16
C TYR A 126 22.44 -13.66 -8.44
N ILE A 127 21.38 -14.47 -8.42
CA ILE A 127 21.02 -15.36 -9.54
C ILE A 127 19.96 -14.74 -10.50
N CYS A 128 19.55 -13.48 -10.32
CA CYS A 128 18.60 -12.80 -11.20
C CYS A 128 19.26 -11.81 -12.16
#